data_AF-A0A0H2R527-F1
#
_entry.id   AF-A0A0H2R527-F1
#
_cell.length_a   1.000
_cell.length_b   1.000
_cell.length_c   1.000
_cell.angle_alpha   90.00
_cell.angle_beta   90.00
_cell.angle_gamma   90.00
#
_symmetry.space_group_name_H-M   'P 1'
#
loop_
_entity.id
_entity.type
_entity.pdbx_description
1 polymer ?
#
loop_
_entity_poly.entity_id
_entity_poly.type
_entity_poly.pdbx_seq_one_letter_code
_entity_poly.pdbx_strand_id
1 'polypeptide(L)'
;MYPMQEDENLFCLGLGKKGTFNTVDTNATAPNLPGPGRTVGLLLDMLGKRLESFLNKRATKRGLGPKAVAEDIRMFRKHRVMSLSKRYTASLEQLPKKDAKGLKRRCKILLGYVRSSLLSTQLIALEELVSLCIEDPTIRTTLATCSLESFELKYREPALFIATTRAFKAVSGSAVHAIWTSVVLRAVPIGGENHEALELWSCLRESLTIVFHRRALPR
;
A
#
# COMPACT_ATOMS: atom_id res chain seq x y z
N MET A 1 -3.82 -31.95 24.81
CA MET A 1 -3.90 -32.61 23.49
C MET A 1 -5.30 -32.37 22.97
N TYR A 2 -5.49 -31.28 22.22
CA TYR A 2 -6.80 -30.85 21.72
C TYR A 2 -6.90 -31.17 20.23
N PRO A 3 -7.96 -31.85 19.77
CA PRO A 3 -8.20 -32.02 18.34
C PRO A 3 -8.71 -30.71 17.75
N MET A 4 -7.99 -30.16 16.79
CA MET A 4 -8.46 -29.08 15.93
C MET A 4 -9.37 -29.70 14.87
N GLN A 5 -10.65 -29.38 14.97
CA GLN A 5 -11.71 -29.79 14.06
C GLN A 5 -11.65 -28.87 12.84
N GLU A 6 -11.25 -29.42 11.69
CA GLU A 6 -11.21 -28.72 10.41
C GLU A 6 -12.62 -28.77 9.79
N ASP A 7 -13.34 -27.65 9.89
CA ASP A 7 -14.58 -27.44 9.16
C ASP A 7 -14.27 -27.08 7.70
N GLU A 8 -14.22 -28.10 6.84
CA GLU A 8 -14.21 -27.95 5.39
C GLU A 8 -15.58 -27.48 4.88
N ASN A 9 -15.83 -26.16 4.94
CA ASN A 9 -16.99 -25.56 4.28
C ASN A 9 -16.72 -25.33 2.79
N LEU A 10 -16.96 -26.39 2.04
CA LEU A 10 -17.57 -26.47 0.71
C LEU A 10 -18.11 -25.12 0.15
N PHE A 11 -17.29 -24.39 -0.62
CA PHE A 11 -17.75 -23.23 -1.38
C PHE A 11 -18.06 -23.60 -2.83
N CYS A 12 -19.34 -23.84 -3.09
CA CYS A 12 -19.93 -24.12 -4.40
C CYS A 12 -19.73 -22.93 -5.37
N LEU A 13 -18.85 -23.08 -6.37
CA LEU A 13 -18.82 -22.18 -7.54
C LEU A 13 -19.76 -22.70 -8.64
N GLY A 14 -21.07 -22.56 -8.39
CA GLY A 14 -22.11 -22.74 -9.41
C GLY A 14 -22.22 -21.50 -10.31
N LEU A 15 -21.38 -21.38 -11.33
CA LEU A 15 -21.55 -20.40 -12.41
C LEU A 15 -22.62 -20.87 -13.40
N GLY A 16 -23.88 -20.84 -12.96
CA GLY A 16 -25.05 -20.99 -13.82
C GLY A 16 -25.24 -19.73 -14.69
N LYS A 17 -24.73 -19.77 -15.92
CA LYS A 17 -24.95 -18.72 -16.92
C LYS A 17 -26.40 -18.80 -17.42
N LYS A 18 -27.31 -18.08 -16.74
CA LYS A 18 -28.71 -17.92 -17.16
C LYS A 18 -28.75 -17.07 -18.43
N GLY A 19 -29.05 -17.70 -19.57
CA GLY A 19 -29.29 -17.01 -20.83
C GLY A 19 -30.60 -16.23 -20.77
N THR A 20 -30.51 -14.92 -20.55
CA THR A 20 -31.60 -13.98 -20.80
C THR A 20 -31.59 -13.62 -22.28
N PHE A 21 -32.57 -14.14 -23.02
CA PHE A 21 -32.93 -13.66 -24.34
C PHE A 21 -33.58 -12.29 -24.18
N ASN A 22 -32.86 -11.22 -24.53
CA ASN A 22 -33.45 -9.90 -24.64
C ASN A 22 -34.11 -9.80 -26.02
N THR A 23 -35.44 -9.80 -26.02
CA THR A 23 -36.26 -9.40 -27.16
C THR A 23 -35.85 -7.98 -27.53
N VAL A 24 -35.35 -7.82 -28.75
CA VAL A 24 -34.90 -6.55 -29.31
C VAL A 24 -36.14 -5.68 -29.55
N ASP A 25 -36.44 -4.81 -28.60
CA ASP A 25 -37.48 -3.80 -28.77
C ASP A 25 -36.93 -2.70 -29.69
N THR A 26 -37.55 -2.58 -30.86
CA THR A 26 -37.10 -1.79 -32.00
C THR A 26 -37.57 -0.35 -31.84
N ASN A 27 -37.15 0.31 -30.77
CA ASN A 27 -37.30 1.77 -30.64
C ASN A 27 -35.94 2.43 -30.92
N ALA A 28 -35.58 2.40 -32.21
CA ALA A 28 -34.38 3.00 -32.75
C ALA A 28 -34.44 4.54 -32.68
N THR A 29 -34.30 5.10 -31.48
CA THR A 29 -33.66 6.41 -31.35
C THR A 29 -32.24 6.27 -31.87
N ALA A 30 -31.95 6.86 -33.03
CA ALA A 30 -30.65 6.76 -33.69
C ALA A 30 -29.51 7.01 -32.68
N PRO A 31 -28.63 6.01 -32.45
CA PRO A 31 -27.54 6.15 -31.49
C PRO A 31 -26.61 7.25 -32.01
N ASN A 32 -26.40 8.30 -31.20
CA ASN A 32 -25.58 9.49 -31.49
C ASN A 32 -26.25 10.67 -32.22
N LEU A 33 -27.57 10.86 -32.14
CA LEU A 33 -28.10 12.19 -32.46
C LEU A 33 -27.72 13.21 -31.36
N PRO A 34 -27.13 14.37 -31.72
CA PRO A 34 -26.75 15.40 -30.77
C PRO A 34 -28.01 16.02 -30.16
N GLY A 35 -28.43 15.50 -29.02
CA GLY A 35 -29.47 16.11 -28.20
C GLY A 35 -28.87 17.20 -27.30
N PRO A 36 -29.58 18.32 -27.06
CA PRO A 36 -29.09 19.44 -26.24
C PRO A 36 -28.68 19.01 -24.82
N GLY A 37 -29.38 18.03 -24.23
CA GLY A 37 -29.00 17.47 -22.92
C GLY A 37 -27.65 16.74 -22.91
N ARG A 38 -27.24 16.15 -24.04
CA ARG A 38 -25.97 15.40 -24.15
C ARG A 38 -24.77 16.33 -24.22
N THR A 39 -24.90 17.48 -24.87
CA THR A 39 -23.87 18.51 -24.93
C THR A 39 -23.57 19.11 -23.56
N VAL A 40 -24.61 19.40 -22.77
CA VAL A 40 -24.45 19.91 -21.40
C VAL A 40 -23.83 18.86 -20.48
N GLY A 41 -24.26 17.60 -20.60
CA GLY A 41 -23.64 16.49 -19.86
C GLY A 41 -22.14 16.35 -20.13
N LEU A 42 -21.74 16.37 -21.40
CA LEU A 42 -20.31 16.31 -21.79
C LEU A 42 -19.50 17.51 -21.28
N LEU A 43 -20.10 18.71 -21.28
CA LEU A 43 -19.46 19.91 -20.73
C LEU A 43 -19.22 19.77 -19.23
N LEU A 44 -20.22 19.30 -18.48
CA LEU A 44 -20.12 19.09 -17.03
C LEU A 44 -19.11 17.97 -16.69
N ASP A 45 -19.11 16.86 -17.42
CA ASP A 45 -18.13 15.79 -17.24
C ASP A 45 -16.70 16.28 -17.51
N MET A 46 -16.49 17.08 -18.56
CA MET A 46 -15.20 17.69 -18.85
C MET A 46 -14.77 18.65 -17.74
N LEU A 47 -15.71 19.45 -17.21
CA LEU A 47 -15.45 20.38 -16.11
C LEU A 47 -15.08 19.63 -14.83
N GLY A 48 -15.81 18.56 -14.51
CA GLY A 48 -15.54 17.68 -13.37
C GLY A 48 -14.14 17.07 -13.43
N LYS A 49 -13.76 16.50 -14.58
CA LYS A 49 -12.41 15.94 -14.80
C LYS A 49 -11.31 17.00 -14.66
N ARG A 50 -11.54 18.22 -15.15
CA ARG A 50 -10.58 19.34 -14.99
C ARG A 50 -10.45 19.79 -13.55
N LEU A 51 -11.56 19.91 -12.81
CA LEU A 51 -11.55 20.29 -11.41
C LEU A 51 -10.84 19.24 -10.55
N GLU A 52 -11.14 17.96 -10.78
CA GLU A 52 -10.47 16.84 -10.11
C GLU A 52 -8.95 16.86 -10.38
N SER A 53 -8.55 17.02 -11.65
CA SER A 53 -7.14 17.12 -12.02
C SER A 53 -6.46 18.32 -11.34
N PHE A 54 -7.13 19.48 -11.29
CA PHE A 54 -6.62 20.67 -10.63
C PHE A 54 -6.46 20.48 -9.12
N LEU A 55 -7.45 19.89 -8.45
CA LEU A 55 -7.41 19.61 -7.02
C LEU A 55 -6.34 18.58 -6.68
N ASN A 56 -6.23 17.49 -7.46
CA ASN A 56 -5.16 16.50 -7.29
C ASN A 56 -3.76 17.13 -7.48
N LYS A 57 -3.61 18.02 -8.46
CA LYS A 57 -2.35 18.76 -8.71
C LYS A 57 -2.03 19.74 -7.58
N ARG A 58 -3.03 20.40 -7.01
CA ARG A 58 -2.85 21.33 -5.88
C ARG A 58 -2.56 20.59 -4.58
N ALA A 59 -3.20 19.45 -4.36
CA ALA A 59 -2.95 18.56 -3.22
C ALA A 59 -1.52 18.02 -3.27
N THR A 60 -1.07 17.50 -4.42
CA THR A 60 0.32 17.06 -4.61
C THR A 60 1.32 18.20 -4.42
N LYS A 61 1.06 19.40 -4.99
CA LYS A 61 1.90 20.59 -4.77
C LYS A 61 2.00 21.03 -3.30
N ARG A 62 0.96 20.79 -2.50
CA ARG A 62 0.97 21.07 -1.05
C ARG A 62 1.58 19.94 -0.22
N GLY A 63 2.17 18.92 -0.85
CA GLY A 63 2.70 17.75 -0.15
C GLY A 63 1.61 16.89 0.50
N LEU A 64 0.35 17.00 0.05
CA LEU A 64 -0.80 16.28 0.60
C LEU A 64 -1.05 14.96 -0.16
N GLY A 65 0.01 14.29 -0.60
CA GLY A 65 -0.07 12.98 -1.25
C GLY A 65 0.62 11.90 -0.44
N PRO A 66 0.29 10.61 -0.65
CA PRO A 66 0.93 9.50 0.06
C PRO A 66 2.46 9.49 -0.09
N LYS A 67 2.99 9.79 -1.28
CA LYS A 67 4.44 9.89 -1.52
C LYS A 67 5.10 11.02 -0.73
N ALA A 68 4.44 12.17 -0.63
CA ALA A 68 4.98 13.31 0.11
C ALA A 68 4.99 13.03 1.62
N VAL A 69 3.94 12.40 2.16
CA VAL A 69 3.92 11.96 3.56
C VAL A 69 4.97 10.89 3.84
N ALA A 70 5.19 9.98 2.89
CA ALA A 70 6.26 8.99 3.00
C ALA A 70 7.65 9.65 3.01
N GLU A 71 7.89 10.63 2.13
CA GLU A 71 9.13 11.41 2.12
C GLU A 71 9.30 12.22 3.41
N ASP A 72 8.23 12.81 3.94
CA ASP A 72 8.26 13.48 5.25
C ASP A 72 8.66 12.51 6.38
N ILE A 73 8.22 11.26 6.32
CA ILE A 73 8.62 10.23 7.27
C ILE A 73 10.11 9.89 7.08
N ARG A 74 10.58 9.72 5.84
CA ARG A 74 12.00 9.47 5.52
C ARG A 74 12.89 10.61 6.00
N MET A 75 12.47 11.86 5.79
CA MET A 75 13.17 13.05 6.27
C MET A 75 13.16 13.12 7.81
N PHE A 76 12.02 12.85 8.45
CA PHE A 76 11.90 12.82 9.91
C PHE A 76 12.84 11.79 10.54
N ARG A 77 13.02 10.63 9.89
CA ARG A 77 13.95 9.57 10.28
C ARG A 77 15.36 9.74 9.71
N LYS A 78 15.64 10.86 9.04
CA LYS A 78 16.94 11.20 8.46
C LYS A 78 17.48 10.11 7.52
N HIS A 79 16.62 9.44 6.75
CA HIS A 79 17.00 8.34 5.85
C HIS A 79 18.07 8.71 4.83
N ARG A 80 18.14 9.99 4.43
CA ARG A 80 19.18 10.50 3.52
C ARG A 80 20.58 10.55 4.14
N VAL A 81 20.65 10.68 5.47
CA VAL A 81 21.91 10.84 6.21
C VAL A 81 22.28 9.54 6.94
N MET A 82 21.29 8.73 7.32
CA MET A 82 21.50 7.49 8.02
C MET A 82 21.64 6.32 7.05
N SER A 83 22.81 5.70 7.06
CA SER A 83 23.03 4.42 6.39
C SER A 83 22.03 3.38 6.88
N LEU A 84 21.73 2.41 6.02
CA LEU A 84 20.70 1.43 6.31
C LEU A 84 21.06 0.56 7.53
N SER A 85 22.32 0.14 7.65
CA SER A 85 22.81 -0.57 8.84
C SER A 85 22.55 0.24 10.12
N LYS A 86 22.85 1.55 10.09
CA LYS A 86 22.58 2.45 11.22
C LYS A 86 21.08 2.57 11.55
N ARG A 87 20.20 2.52 10.54
CA ARG A 87 18.74 2.51 10.77
C ARG A 87 18.28 1.23 11.48
N TYR A 88 18.86 0.09 11.11
CA TYR A 88 18.56 -1.20 11.71
C TYR A 88 19.09 -1.32 13.14
N THR A 89 20.31 -0.84 13.41
CA THR A 89 20.84 -0.81 14.78
C THR A 89 20.11 0.19 15.66
N ALA A 90 19.83 1.41 15.15
CA ALA A 90 19.07 2.42 15.87
C ALA A 90 17.63 1.99 16.19
N SER A 91 17.08 0.99 15.49
CA SER A 91 15.76 0.46 15.83
C SER A 91 15.75 -0.38 17.12
N LEU A 92 16.91 -0.78 17.62
CA LEU A 92 17.04 -1.39 18.95
C LEU A 92 16.96 -0.32 20.05
N GLU A 93 17.29 0.93 19.71
CA GLU A 93 17.20 2.05 20.62
C GLU A 93 15.78 2.64 20.61
N GLN A 94 15.24 2.86 21.81
CA GLN A 94 13.92 3.46 21.94
C GLN A 94 13.94 4.91 21.46
N LEU A 95 13.06 5.24 20.52
CA LEU A 95 12.90 6.61 20.03
C LEU A 95 12.42 7.53 21.17
N PRO A 96 12.95 8.77 21.29
CA PRO A 96 12.45 9.73 22.26
C PRO A 96 10.92 9.91 22.16
N LYS A 97 10.22 10.00 23.30
CA LYS A 97 8.74 10.06 23.35
C LYS A 97 8.15 11.16 22.44
N LYS A 98 8.81 12.32 22.38
CA LYS A 98 8.42 13.45 21.52
C LYS A 98 8.45 13.05 20.05
N ASP A 99 9.52 12.38 19.63
CA ASP A 99 9.71 11.97 18.25
C ASP A 99 8.80 10.80 17.87
N ALA A 100 8.58 9.86 18.80
CA ALA A 100 7.63 8.76 18.62
C ALA A 100 6.21 9.27 18.36
N LYS A 101 5.77 10.31 19.09
CA LYS A 101 4.48 10.96 18.85
C LYS A 101 4.42 11.63 17.48
N GLY A 102 5.50 12.30 17.07
CA GLY A 102 5.63 12.95 15.76
C GLY A 102 5.59 11.96 14.59
N LEU A 103 6.29 10.83 14.73
CA LEU A 103 6.30 9.74 13.75
C LEU A 103 4.91 9.09 13.67
N LYS A 104 4.32 8.75 14.82
CA LYS A 104 2.97 8.17 14.91
C LYS A 104 1.92 9.03 14.21
N ARG A 105 1.99 10.36 14.34
CA ARG A 105 1.10 11.29 13.64
C ARG A 105 1.21 11.14 12.11
N ARG A 106 2.43 11.09 11.57
CA ARG A 106 2.65 10.93 10.12
C ARG A 106 2.21 9.57 9.61
N CYS A 107 2.52 8.50 10.35
CA CYS A 107 2.05 7.16 10.04
C CYS A 107 0.51 7.09 9.99
N LYS A 108 -0.19 7.75 10.92
CA LYS A 108 -1.66 7.85 10.89
C LYS A 108 -2.17 8.58 9.65
N ILE A 109 -1.50 9.65 9.22
CA ILE A 109 -1.86 10.36 7.98
C ILE A 109 -1.68 9.43 6.77
N LEU A 110 -0.58 8.69 6.70
CA LEU A 110 -0.34 7.70 5.63
C LEU A 110 -1.41 6.60 5.60
N LEU A 111 -1.78 6.06 6.77
CA LEU A 111 -2.88 5.10 6.91
C LEU A 111 -4.23 5.70 6.48
N GLY A 112 -4.42 7.01 6.65
CA GLY A 112 -5.57 7.73 6.10
C GLY A 112 -5.66 7.63 4.57
N TYR A 113 -4.52 7.74 3.86
CA TYR A 113 -4.49 7.56 2.40
C TYR A 113 -4.75 6.12 1.97
N VAL A 114 -4.30 5.14 2.75
CA VAL A 114 -4.64 3.72 2.47
C VAL A 114 -6.16 3.48 2.54
N ARG A 115 -6.87 4.27 3.35
CA ARG A 115 -8.35 4.23 3.47
C ARG A 115 -9.08 5.19 2.52
N SER A 116 -8.37 5.82 1.59
CA SER A 116 -8.97 6.72 0.60
C SER A 116 -10.01 6.00 -0.26
N SER A 117 -11.02 6.71 -0.74
CA SER A 117 -11.94 6.19 -1.76
C SER A 117 -11.33 6.16 -3.15
N LEU A 118 -10.16 6.78 -3.38
CA LEU A 118 -9.51 6.75 -4.68
C LEU A 118 -8.56 5.55 -4.74
N LEU A 119 -8.90 4.53 -5.53
CA LEU A 119 -8.09 3.31 -5.71
C LEU A 119 -6.61 3.63 -5.99
N SER A 120 -6.34 4.54 -6.92
CA SER A 120 -4.97 4.94 -7.29
C SER A 120 -4.19 5.50 -6.09
N THR A 121 -4.86 6.24 -5.21
CA THR A 121 -4.26 6.79 -3.99
C THR A 121 -4.01 5.68 -2.96
N GLN A 122 -4.93 4.73 -2.82
CA GLN A 122 -4.76 3.58 -1.92
C GLN A 122 -3.56 2.72 -2.33
N LEU A 123 -3.45 2.38 -3.62
CA LEU A 123 -2.35 1.56 -4.14
C LEU A 123 -0.99 2.22 -3.90
N ILE A 124 -0.87 3.52 -4.21
CA ILE A 124 0.38 4.26 -3.96
C ILE A 124 0.67 4.33 -2.45
N ALA A 125 -0.34 4.56 -1.61
CA ALA A 125 -0.15 4.60 -0.15
C ALA A 125 0.30 3.25 0.41
N LEU A 126 -0.26 2.14 -0.09
CA LEU A 126 0.13 0.78 0.29
C LEU A 126 1.56 0.45 -0.14
N GLU A 127 1.96 0.86 -1.34
CA GLU A 127 3.34 0.71 -1.83
C GLU A 127 4.34 1.47 -0.97
N GLU A 128 4.08 2.74 -0.69
CA GLU A 128 4.95 3.55 0.17
C GLU A 128 5.00 2.99 1.60
N LEU A 129 3.88 2.52 2.14
CA LEU A 129 3.83 1.89 3.46
C LEU A 129 4.72 0.63 3.50
N VAL A 130 4.61 -0.25 2.50
CA VAL A 130 5.48 -1.43 2.38
C VAL A 130 6.95 -1.02 2.30
N SER A 131 7.27 -0.02 1.46
CA SER A 131 8.64 0.50 1.30
C SER A 131 9.21 0.99 2.64
N LEU A 132 8.45 1.80 3.38
CA LEU A 132 8.86 2.35 4.67
C LEU A 132 9.05 1.24 5.73
N CYS A 133 8.18 0.23 5.76
CA CYS A 133 8.31 -0.90 6.68
C CYS A 133 9.57 -1.72 6.41
N ILE A 134 9.93 -1.89 5.14
CA ILE A 134 11.15 -2.58 4.72
C ILE A 134 12.39 -1.75 5.07
N GLU A 135 12.36 -0.43 4.84
CA GLU A 135 13.52 0.45 5.00
C GLU A 135 13.87 0.78 6.46
N ASP A 136 12.90 0.80 7.38
CA ASP A 136 13.10 1.23 8.77
C ASP A 136 12.24 0.42 9.75
N PRO A 137 12.85 -0.47 10.56
CA PRO A 137 12.11 -1.29 11.49
C PRO A 137 11.38 -0.49 12.59
N THR A 138 11.81 0.74 12.90
CA THR A 138 11.13 1.61 13.87
C THR A 138 9.82 2.16 13.31
N ILE A 139 9.78 2.49 12.01
CA ILE A 139 8.53 2.91 11.36
C ILE A 139 7.54 1.76 11.41
N ARG A 140 8.00 0.55 11.12
CA ARG A 140 7.20 -0.66 11.15
C ARG A 140 6.60 -0.95 12.52
N THR A 141 7.40 -0.92 13.60
CA THR A 141 6.87 -1.10 14.96
C THR A 141 5.87 0.00 15.30
N THR A 142 6.13 1.25 14.91
CA THR A 142 5.19 2.35 15.08
C THR A 142 3.89 2.11 14.33
N LEU A 143 3.94 1.63 13.09
CA LEU A 143 2.76 1.25 12.30
C LEU A 143 2.00 0.08 12.90
N ALA A 144 2.69 -0.93 13.45
CA ALA A 144 2.03 -2.03 14.16
C ALA A 144 1.23 -1.53 15.38
N THR A 145 1.70 -0.48 16.07
CA THR A 145 0.93 0.17 17.15
C THR A 145 -0.18 1.11 16.66
N CYS A 146 -0.26 1.39 15.37
CA CYS A 146 -1.34 2.15 14.75
C CYS A 146 -2.35 1.16 14.20
N SER A 147 -3.42 0.88 14.96
CA SER A 147 -4.48 -0.10 14.66
C SER A 147 -4.68 -0.40 13.17
N LEU A 148 -4.10 -1.51 12.72
CA LEU A 148 -4.23 -2.02 11.34
C LEU A 148 -5.60 -2.64 11.08
N GLU A 149 -6.40 -2.84 12.14
CA GLU A 149 -7.77 -3.38 12.11
C GLU A 149 -8.69 -2.62 11.15
N SER A 150 -8.30 -1.41 10.73
CA SER A 150 -9.09 -0.56 9.84
C SER A 150 -8.77 -0.67 8.33
N PHE A 151 -8.05 -1.71 7.88
CA PHE A 151 -7.90 -2.02 6.44
C PHE A 151 -9.18 -2.62 5.84
N GLU A 152 -10.33 -2.03 6.13
CA GLU A 152 -11.57 -2.39 5.46
C GLU A 152 -11.49 -1.95 3.99
N LEU A 153 -11.32 -2.92 3.11
CA LEU A 153 -11.28 -2.68 1.67
C LEU A 153 -12.68 -2.40 1.18
N LYS A 154 -12.90 -1.19 0.68
CA LYS A 154 -14.15 -0.79 0.01
C LYS A 154 -14.29 -1.42 -1.37
N TYR A 155 -13.19 -1.73 -2.03
CA TYR A 155 -13.14 -2.24 -3.40
C TYR A 155 -12.80 -3.72 -3.43
N ARG A 156 -13.47 -4.47 -4.32
CA ARG A 156 -13.21 -5.90 -4.58
C ARG A 156 -12.17 -6.10 -5.70
N GLU A 157 -11.20 -5.21 -5.76
CA GLU A 157 -10.17 -5.30 -6.80
C GLU A 157 -9.03 -6.22 -6.36
N PRO A 158 -8.62 -7.18 -7.21
CA PRO A 158 -7.59 -8.15 -6.85
C PRO A 158 -6.24 -7.47 -6.58
N ALA A 159 -5.90 -6.43 -7.34
CA ALA A 159 -4.68 -5.65 -7.14
C ALA A 159 -4.63 -5.00 -5.74
N LEU A 160 -5.76 -4.44 -5.29
CA LEU A 160 -5.87 -3.81 -3.98
C LEU A 160 -5.76 -4.85 -2.86
N PHE A 161 -6.38 -6.01 -3.02
CA PHE A 161 -6.26 -7.12 -2.08
C PHE A 161 -4.80 -7.56 -1.93
N ILE A 162 -4.11 -7.83 -3.04
CA ILE A 162 -2.69 -8.22 -3.04
C ILE A 162 -1.82 -7.15 -2.36
N ALA A 163 -2.01 -5.88 -2.71
CA ALA A 163 -1.27 -4.77 -2.12
C ALA A 163 -1.49 -4.65 -0.61
N THR A 164 -2.74 -4.86 -0.16
CA THR A 164 -3.13 -4.80 1.25
C THR A 164 -2.57 -5.97 2.04
N THR A 165 -2.66 -7.19 1.52
CA THR A 165 -2.03 -8.37 2.13
C THR A 165 -0.53 -8.18 2.25
N ARG A 166 0.13 -7.61 1.22
CA ARG A 166 1.57 -7.29 1.26
C ARG A 166 1.89 -6.26 2.34
N ALA A 167 1.13 -5.18 2.43
CA ALA A 167 1.27 -4.17 3.48
C ALA A 167 1.08 -4.76 4.88
N PHE A 168 0.02 -5.54 5.08
CA PHE A 168 -0.26 -6.20 6.35
C PHE A 168 0.89 -7.13 6.76
N LYS A 169 1.37 -7.97 5.84
CA LYS A 169 2.51 -8.87 6.12
C LYS A 169 3.80 -8.09 6.39
N ALA A 170 4.04 -6.98 5.70
CA ALA A 170 5.21 -6.12 5.95
C ALA A 170 5.17 -5.49 7.36
N VAL A 171 4.00 -5.06 7.83
CA VAL A 171 3.85 -4.49 9.18
C VAL A 171 3.93 -5.58 10.25
N SER A 172 3.16 -6.66 10.10
CA SER A 172 3.00 -7.72 11.12
C SER A 172 4.16 -8.73 11.16
N GLY A 173 4.97 -8.83 10.11
CA GLY A 173 6.04 -9.82 9.95
C GLY A 173 7.27 -9.57 10.81
N SER A 174 7.15 -9.54 12.14
CA SER A 174 8.25 -9.36 13.09
C SER A 174 9.38 -10.36 12.89
N ALA A 175 9.05 -11.65 12.77
CA ALA A 175 10.01 -12.75 12.60
C ALA A 175 10.81 -12.65 11.30
N VAL A 176 10.13 -12.36 10.17
CA VAL A 176 10.82 -12.18 8.87
C VAL A 176 11.84 -11.05 8.98
N HIS A 177 11.45 -9.92 9.55
CA HIS A 177 12.38 -8.83 9.75
C HIS A 177 13.52 -9.13 10.72
N ALA A 178 13.33 -9.96 11.75
CA ALA A 178 14.42 -10.33 12.65
C ALA A 178 15.51 -11.10 11.88
N ILE A 179 15.10 -12.03 11.01
CA ILE A 179 16.01 -12.73 10.09
C ILE A 179 16.71 -11.70 9.20
N TRP A 180 15.96 -10.76 8.65
CA TRP A 180 16.51 -9.73 7.76
C TRP A 180 17.51 -8.81 8.43
N THR A 181 17.21 -8.35 9.65
CA THR A 181 18.13 -7.56 10.46
C THR A 181 19.44 -8.31 10.62
N SER A 182 19.42 -9.61 10.89
CA SER A 182 20.66 -10.39 11.02
C SER A 182 21.43 -10.53 9.70
N VAL A 183 20.73 -10.73 8.56
CA VAL A 183 21.36 -10.81 7.23
C VAL A 183 21.97 -9.47 6.83
N VAL A 184 21.23 -8.37 6.98
CA VAL A 184 21.66 -7.01 6.62
C VAL A 184 22.85 -6.57 7.47
N LEU A 185 22.82 -6.85 8.78
CA LEU A 185 23.93 -6.51 9.67
C LEU A 185 25.19 -7.34 9.40
N ARG A 186 25.06 -8.55 8.83
CA ARG A 186 26.22 -9.36 8.39
C ARG A 186 26.76 -8.93 7.03
N ALA A 187 25.89 -8.50 6.12
CA ALA A 187 26.26 -8.16 4.75
C ALA A 187 26.89 -6.76 4.60
N VAL A 188 26.61 -5.83 5.52
CA VAL A 188 27.14 -4.46 5.44
C VAL A 188 28.29 -4.30 6.43
N PRO A 189 29.57 -4.34 5.99
CA PRO A 189 30.71 -4.08 6.85
C PRO A 189 30.62 -2.67 7.43
N ILE A 190 30.94 -2.54 8.73
CA ILE A 190 30.89 -1.30 9.48
C ILE A 190 31.97 -0.36 8.93
N GLY A 191 31.63 0.51 7.97
CA GLY A 191 32.51 1.55 7.47
C GLY A 191 32.60 1.73 5.95
N GLY A 192 31.98 0.86 5.14
CA GLY A 192 31.97 0.99 3.68
C GLY A 192 30.60 1.36 3.13
N GLU A 193 30.46 2.54 2.52
CA GLU A 193 29.31 2.85 1.66
C GLU A 193 29.47 2.13 0.31
N ASN A 194 29.20 0.83 0.31
CA ASN A 194 29.39 0.01 -0.88
C ASN A 194 28.13 0.05 -1.76
N HIS A 195 28.30 0.45 -3.02
CA HIS A 195 27.29 0.34 -4.09
C HIS A 195 26.68 -1.08 -4.16
N GLU A 196 27.47 -2.11 -3.86
CA GLU A 196 27.03 -3.51 -3.78
C GLU A 196 25.89 -3.73 -2.77
N ALA A 197 25.87 -2.98 -1.66
CA ALA A 197 24.79 -3.09 -0.70
C ALA A 197 23.45 -2.62 -1.30
N LEU A 198 23.46 -1.60 -2.15
CA LEU A 198 22.24 -1.12 -2.84
C LEU A 198 21.72 -2.14 -3.86
N GLU A 199 22.60 -2.85 -4.56
CA GLU A 199 22.19 -3.93 -5.46
C GLU A 199 21.62 -5.13 -4.72
N LEU A 200 22.29 -5.58 -3.64
CA LEU A 200 21.75 -6.63 -2.78
C LEU A 200 20.39 -6.24 -2.20
N TRP A 201 20.20 -4.96 -1.85
CA TRP A 201 18.93 -4.43 -1.40
C TRP A 201 17.83 -4.47 -2.47
N SER A 202 18.18 -4.17 -3.71
CA SER A 202 17.26 -4.25 -4.84
C SER A 202 16.83 -5.70 -5.08
N CYS A 203 17.79 -6.62 -5.12
CA CYS A 203 17.53 -8.07 -5.21
C CYS A 203 16.69 -8.62 -4.06
N LEU A 204 16.97 -8.18 -2.82
CA LEU A 204 16.20 -8.57 -1.64
C LEU A 204 14.77 -8.04 -1.70
N ARG A 205 14.57 -6.78 -2.11
CA ARG A 205 13.25 -6.17 -2.29
C ARG A 205 12.43 -6.92 -3.34
N GLU A 206 13.04 -7.30 -4.45
CA GLU A 206 12.38 -8.11 -5.49
C GLU A 206 12.04 -9.51 -4.98
N SER A 207 12.98 -10.16 -4.30
CA SER A 207 12.78 -11.49 -3.71
C SER A 207 11.66 -11.51 -2.67
N LEU A 208 11.51 -10.46 -1.85
CA LEU A 208 10.38 -10.31 -0.95
C LEU A 208 9.06 -10.22 -1.67
N THR A 209 9.05 -9.46 -2.76
CA THR A 209 7.85 -9.29 -3.56
C THR A 209 7.36 -10.65 -4.04
N ILE A 210 8.28 -11.54 -4.42
CA ILE A 210 7.99 -12.93 -4.81
C ILE A 210 7.54 -13.79 -3.63
N VAL A 211 8.25 -13.76 -2.50
CA VAL A 211 7.94 -14.59 -1.31
C VAL A 211 6.57 -14.23 -0.72
N PHE A 212 6.23 -12.93 -0.66
CA PHE A 212 4.92 -12.50 -0.20
C PHE A 212 3.79 -12.92 -1.14
N HIS A 213 4.08 -13.03 -2.45
CA HIS A 213 3.14 -13.50 -3.45
C HIS A 213 2.85 -15.00 -3.33
N ARG A 214 3.90 -15.85 -3.18
CA ARG A 214 3.74 -17.31 -3.09
C ARG A 214 2.98 -17.78 -1.84
N ARG A 215 3.01 -17.02 -0.74
CA ARG A 215 2.24 -17.33 0.49
C ARG A 215 0.83 -16.72 0.51
N ALA A 216 0.36 -16.09 -0.56
CA ALA A 216 -0.98 -15.50 -0.63
C ALA A 216 -2.00 -16.39 -1.35
N LEU A 217 -1.55 -17.48 -1.98
CA LEU A 217 -2.42 -18.48 -2.58
C LEU A 217 -2.79 -19.51 -1.51
N PRO A 218 -4.08 -19.71 -1.19
CA PRO A 218 -4.49 -20.89 -0.44
C PRO A 218 -4.06 -22.13 -1.21
N ARG A 219 -3.45 -23.10 -0.51
CA ARG A 219 -3.17 -24.42 -1.07
C ARG A 219 -4.45 -25.21 -1.22
#